data_AF-A0A433Q078-F1
#
_entry.id   AF-A0A433Q078-F1
#
_cell.length_a   1.000
_cell.length_b   1.000
_cell.length_c   1.000
_cell.angle_alpha   90.00
_cell.angle_beta   90.00
_cell.angle_gamma   90.00
#
_symmetry.space_group_name_H-M   'P 1'
#
loop_
_entity.id
_entity.type
_entity.pdbx_description
1 polymer ?
#
loop_
_entity_poly.entity_id
_entity_poly.type
_entity_poly.pdbx_seq_one_letter_code
_entity_poly.pdbx_strand_id
1 'polypeptide(L)'
;MTSIHSHKKNRSHDSSVIPLNMTAISAPAVTEDIFPYNNTTRSPMDVTAPMDVTARPNESTVYIFRNATSESEHIRHAGSVISAFAVDDTIQFRLALVMFFTVFSMLIFTVVPVVVKFSFITPWFGGDTLYRLFDPLFTLPLNWFVLAQAEVIVYGGNPRFWGNLSERTVCSLIFFIGAAIYVQGHGIHLSAAMFKHPIELFNEANPDLVAANPVFTSIYLNMEDLWEHKIGHYMYAFGGAWMTWSVCFAYRTQVHPRIEGMGTLALWITGIFVYGLLLAGVAIEFPYGLYVGLVYVCVFGTALGIALVRRGIFWSRGRAMVLQFYFISCFVALIVIVIWIARFGFQNRKEAIGNGI
;
A
#
# COMPACT_ATOMS: atom_id res chain seq x y z
N MET A 1 -34.32 -51.77 51.86
CA MET A 1 -34.97 -50.71 52.67
C MET A 1 -33.89 -49.82 53.25
N THR A 2 -33.57 -48.70 52.57
CA THR A 2 -32.79 -47.61 53.15
C THR A 2 -33.13 -46.34 52.38
N SER A 3 -33.52 -45.32 53.14
CA SER A 3 -34.29 -44.16 52.71
C SER A 3 -33.44 -43.08 52.04
N ILE A 4 -34.06 -42.47 51.03
CA ILE A 4 -33.60 -41.31 50.26
C ILE A 4 -33.88 -40.03 51.06
N HIS A 5 -32.87 -39.18 51.25
CA HIS A 5 -33.09 -37.76 51.53
C HIS A 5 -32.28 -36.88 50.58
N SER A 6 -33.01 -36.27 49.66
CA SER A 6 -32.59 -35.27 48.70
C SER A 6 -32.67 -33.90 49.37
N HIS A 7 -31.53 -33.22 49.54
CA HIS A 7 -31.51 -31.80 49.86
C HIS A 7 -31.17 -31.00 48.59
N LYS A 8 -32.24 -30.47 47.98
CA LYS A 8 -32.21 -29.48 46.90
C LYS A 8 -31.73 -28.15 47.49
N LYS A 9 -30.55 -27.67 47.11
CA LYS A 9 -30.04 -26.34 47.48
C LYS A 9 -30.22 -25.39 46.29
N ASN A 10 -31.24 -24.55 46.35
CA ASN A 10 -31.39 -23.38 45.49
C ASN A 10 -30.26 -22.40 45.80
N ARG A 11 -29.44 -22.08 44.79
CA ARG A 11 -28.61 -20.87 44.80
C ARG A 11 -29.27 -19.85 43.87
N SER A 12 -29.79 -18.80 44.49
CA SER A 12 -30.20 -17.55 43.87
C SER A 12 -29.01 -16.93 43.15
N HIS A 13 -29.26 -16.47 41.92
CA HIS A 13 -28.38 -15.54 41.22
C HIS A 13 -28.51 -14.17 41.88
N ASP A 14 -27.58 -13.82 42.75
CA ASP A 14 -27.34 -12.43 43.13
C ASP A 14 -26.47 -11.80 42.05
N SER A 15 -27.11 -11.10 41.13
CA SER A 15 -26.48 -10.17 40.19
C SER A 15 -25.98 -8.95 40.97
N SER A 16 -24.74 -9.00 41.45
CA SER A 16 -24.02 -7.84 41.95
C SER A 16 -23.71 -6.91 40.78
N VAL A 17 -24.57 -5.90 40.59
CA VAL A 17 -24.31 -4.74 39.74
C VAL A 17 -23.15 -3.98 40.37
N ILE A 18 -21.99 -4.02 39.72
CA ILE A 18 -20.86 -3.14 40.04
C ILE A 18 -21.20 -1.76 39.45
N PRO A 19 -21.37 -0.69 40.25
CA PRO A 19 -21.53 0.64 39.69
C PRO A 19 -20.18 1.08 39.09
N LEU A 20 -20.16 1.23 37.76
CA LEU A 20 -19.11 1.96 37.06
C LEU A 20 -19.25 3.44 37.42
N ASN A 21 -18.52 3.84 38.46
CA ASN A 21 -18.34 5.25 38.80
C ASN A 21 -17.41 5.84 37.72
N MET A 22 -17.98 6.37 36.63
CA MET A 22 -17.27 7.16 35.65
C MET A 22 -16.93 8.52 36.28
N THR A 23 -15.80 8.59 36.98
CA THR A 23 -15.11 9.86 37.16
C THR A 23 -14.60 10.29 35.78
N ALA A 24 -15.24 11.33 35.23
CA ALA A 24 -14.76 12.01 34.04
C ALA A 24 -13.31 12.46 34.28
N ILE A 25 -12.38 11.81 33.58
CA ILE A 25 -11.02 12.33 33.43
C ILE A 25 -11.18 13.57 32.53
N SER A 26 -11.12 14.74 33.15
CA SER A 26 -10.99 16.02 32.46
C SER A 26 -9.75 15.94 31.57
N ALA A 27 -9.96 16.00 30.25
CA ALA A 27 -8.88 16.16 29.29
C ALA A 27 -8.09 17.43 29.66
N PRO A 28 -6.75 17.40 29.71
CA PRO A 28 -5.98 18.63 29.82
C PRO A 28 -6.30 19.52 28.62
N ALA A 29 -6.53 20.80 28.89
CA ALA A 29 -6.76 21.81 27.88
C ALA A 29 -5.65 21.75 26.82
N VAL A 30 -6.06 21.56 25.57
CA VAL A 30 -5.17 21.72 24.42
C VAL A 30 -4.81 23.21 24.36
N THR A 31 -3.59 23.53 24.76
CA THR A 31 -2.97 24.82 24.47
C THR A 31 -2.80 24.92 22.96
N GLU A 32 -3.56 25.85 22.36
CA GLU A 32 -3.39 26.26 20.98
C GLU A 32 -2.03 26.96 20.80
N ASP A 33 -0.98 26.18 20.53
CA ASP A 33 0.27 26.71 20.00
C ASP A 33 0.15 26.87 18.48
N ILE A 34 -0.41 28.03 18.12
CA ILE A 34 0.11 28.99 17.14
C ILE A 34 1.09 28.40 16.09
N PHE A 35 0.53 27.94 14.96
CA PHE A 35 1.25 27.99 13.69
C PHE A 35 0.86 29.29 12.96
N PRO A 36 1.82 30.12 12.52
CA PRO A 36 1.50 31.36 11.84
C PRO A 36 1.03 31.06 10.42
N TYR A 37 -0.29 31.03 10.21
CA TYR A 37 -0.89 31.26 8.91
C TYR A 37 -0.68 32.72 8.54
N ASN A 38 0.33 33.00 7.71
CA ASN A 38 0.54 34.32 7.14
C ASN A 38 -0.46 34.54 5.98
N ASN A 39 -1.72 34.78 6.32
CA ASN A 39 -2.73 35.30 5.39
C ASN A 39 -2.63 36.83 5.39
N THR A 40 -1.73 37.38 4.57
CA THR A 40 -1.78 38.80 4.21
C THR A 40 -2.63 38.98 2.96
N THR A 41 -3.90 39.27 3.16
CA THR A 41 -4.73 40.01 2.22
C THR A 41 -4.12 41.40 2.00
N ARG A 42 -3.40 41.59 0.89
CA ARG A 42 -3.04 42.94 0.42
C ARG A 42 -4.16 43.48 -0.46
N SER A 43 -4.79 44.53 0.05
CA SER A 43 -5.54 45.50 -0.76
C SER A 43 -4.55 46.30 -1.63
N PRO A 44 -4.95 46.79 -2.81
CA PRO A 44 -4.05 47.52 -3.69
C PRO A 44 -3.86 48.95 -3.16
N MET A 45 -2.61 49.35 -2.96
CA MET A 45 -2.25 50.76 -2.84
C MET A 45 -1.20 51.10 -3.89
N ASP A 46 -1.49 52.19 -4.57
CA ASP A 46 -0.78 52.80 -5.67
C ASP A 46 0.50 53.52 -5.22
N VAL A 47 1.46 53.57 -6.15
CA VAL A 47 2.35 54.70 -6.45
C VAL A 47 3.61 54.98 -5.58
N THR A 48 4.75 54.68 -6.22
CA THR A 48 6.06 55.36 -6.27
C THR A 48 6.95 55.52 -5.02
N ALA A 49 8.06 54.78 -5.00
CA ALA A 49 9.40 55.28 -4.64
C ALA A 49 10.49 54.31 -5.13
N PRO A 50 11.66 54.78 -5.60
CA PRO A 50 12.76 53.92 -6.01
C PRO A 50 13.57 53.47 -4.79
N MET A 51 13.86 52.17 -4.68
CA MET A 51 14.73 51.64 -3.64
C MET A 51 15.94 50.96 -4.26
N ASP A 52 17.09 51.48 -3.88
CA ASP A 52 18.45 51.09 -4.20
C ASP A 52 18.73 49.67 -3.66
N VAL A 53 19.08 48.72 -4.53
CA VAL A 53 19.36 47.33 -4.16
C VAL A 53 20.87 47.09 -4.23
N THR A 54 21.50 47.10 -3.07
CA THR A 54 22.84 46.53 -2.89
C THR A 54 22.74 45.01 -2.86
N ALA A 55 23.28 44.37 -3.90
CA ALA A 55 23.29 42.93 -4.09
C ALA A 55 24.24 42.23 -3.10
N ARG A 56 23.79 41.09 -2.55
CA ARG A 56 24.69 40.02 -2.06
C ARG A 56 24.63 38.84 -3.04
N PRO A 57 25.78 38.29 -3.48
CA PRO A 57 25.82 37.13 -4.35
C PRO A 57 25.86 35.84 -3.53
N ASN A 58 25.02 34.88 -3.89
CA ASN A 58 25.13 33.42 -3.71
C ASN A 58 23.83 32.79 -3.21
N GLU A 59 22.92 32.51 -4.15
CA GLU A 59 22.05 31.33 -4.17
C GLU A 59 21.22 31.42 -5.46
N SER A 60 21.63 30.68 -6.50
CA SER A 60 20.95 30.63 -7.79
C SER A 60 19.68 29.78 -7.69
N THR A 61 18.65 30.32 -7.04
CA THR A 61 17.28 29.87 -7.25
C THR A 61 16.77 30.54 -8.52
N VAL A 62 16.80 29.82 -9.63
CA VAL A 62 16.25 30.29 -10.90
C VAL A 62 14.73 30.25 -10.81
N TYR A 63 14.13 31.34 -10.35
CA TYR A 63 12.70 31.58 -10.54
C TYR A 63 12.49 32.05 -11.99
N ILE A 64 11.98 31.16 -12.85
CA ILE A 64 11.49 31.59 -14.17
C ILE A 64 10.15 32.30 -13.95
N PHE A 65 10.20 33.60 -13.67
CA PHE A 65 9.04 34.47 -13.76
C PHE A 65 8.77 34.75 -15.23
N ARG A 66 7.75 34.11 -15.78
CA ARG A 66 7.20 34.47 -17.09
C ARG A 66 6.47 35.80 -16.93
N ASN A 67 7.02 36.88 -17.49
CA ASN A 67 6.32 38.15 -17.60
C ASN A 67 5.03 37.95 -18.40
N ALA A 68 3.90 38.05 -17.71
CA ALA A 68 2.60 38.17 -18.33
C ALA A 68 2.41 39.63 -18.73
N THR A 69 3.05 40.05 -19.82
CA THR A 69 2.60 41.25 -20.54
C THR A 69 1.43 40.84 -21.41
N SER A 70 0.32 41.51 -21.14
CA SER A 70 -0.96 41.43 -21.83
C SER A 70 -0.81 41.52 -23.34
N GLU A 71 -1.26 40.50 -24.04
CA GLU A 71 -1.96 40.67 -25.31
C GLU A 71 -2.85 39.44 -25.58
N SER A 72 -3.95 39.74 -26.25
CA SER A 72 -5.22 39.04 -26.33
C SER A 72 -5.22 37.69 -27.07
N GLU A 73 -6.15 36.85 -26.60
CA GLU A 73 -7.00 35.95 -27.37
C GLU A 73 -6.43 34.68 -28.05
N HIS A 74 -7.10 33.58 -27.69
CA HIS A 74 -7.37 32.44 -28.57
C HIS A 74 -6.25 31.47 -28.96
N ILE A 75 -5.33 31.19 -28.04
CA ILE A 75 -4.66 29.89 -28.03
C ILE A 75 -5.00 29.20 -26.72
N ARG A 76 -5.86 28.16 -26.79
CA ARG A 76 -5.91 27.11 -25.78
C ARG A 76 -4.54 26.44 -25.77
N HIS A 77 -3.59 27.08 -25.10
CA HIS A 77 -2.29 26.49 -24.86
C HIS A 77 -2.55 25.27 -23.99
N ALA A 78 -2.45 24.09 -24.61
CA ALA A 78 -1.94 22.92 -23.94
C ALA A 78 -0.67 23.38 -23.22
N GLY A 79 -0.82 23.70 -21.94
CA GLY A 79 0.27 24.09 -21.07
C GLY A 79 1.19 22.89 -20.99
N SER A 80 2.15 22.84 -21.90
CA SER A 80 3.38 22.09 -21.74
C SER A 80 4.07 22.71 -20.54
N VAL A 81 3.62 22.31 -19.35
CA VAL A 81 4.43 22.40 -18.14
C VAL A 81 5.67 21.57 -18.48
N ILE A 82 6.77 22.27 -18.75
CA ILE A 82 8.08 21.63 -18.85
C ILE A 82 8.29 21.03 -17.47
N SER A 83 8.10 19.71 -17.38
CA SER A 83 8.22 18.96 -16.13
C SER A 83 9.58 19.29 -15.53
N ALA A 84 9.67 19.58 -14.23
CA ALA A 84 10.96 19.85 -13.58
C ALA A 84 11.94 18.66 -13.70
N PHE A 85 11.41 17.47 -14.04
CA PHE A 85 12.17 16.26 -14.34
C PHE A 85 12.85 16.28 -15.71
N ALA A 86 12.66 17.30 -16.54
CA ALA A 86 13.20 17.36 -17.90
C ALA A 86 14.74 17.47 -17.95
N VAL A 87 15.41 17.78 -16.83
CA VAL A 87 16.82 18.19 -16.82
C VAL A 87 17.72 17.33 -15.91
N ASP A 88 17.18 16.46 -15.06
CA ASP A 88 18.01 15.78 -14.03
C ASP A 88 17.85 14.25 -14.01
N ASP A 89 18.82 13.56 -14.60
CA ASP A 89 18.99 12.09 -14.53
C ASP A 89 19.02 11.58 -13.08
N THR A 90 19.48 12.40 -12.14
CA THR A 90 19.52 12.06 -10.72
C THR A 90 18.12 11.80 -10.17
N ILE A 91 17.11 12.54 -10.64
CA ILE A 91 15.73 12.37 -10.16
C ILE A 91 15.15 11.05 -10.67
N GLN A 92 15.38 10.69 -11.94
CA GLN A 92 14.93 9.40 -12.47
C GLN A 92 15.61 8.24 -11.76
N PHE A 93 16.91 8.35 -11.49
CA PHE A 93 17.65 7.35 -10.75
C PHE A 93 17.07 7.15 -9.34
N ARG A 94 16.81 8.24 -8.61
CA ARG A 94 16.16 8.20 -7.28
C ARG A 94 14.78 7.54 -7.33
N LEU A 95 13.97 7.88 -8.33
CA LEU A 95 12.64 7.27 -8.50
C LEU A 95 12.75 5.77 -8.79
N ALA A 96 13.60 5.35 -9.74
CA ALA A 96 13.89 3.94 -10.01
C ALA A 96 14.34 3.20 -8.75
N LEU A 97 15.25 3.82 -7.99
CA LEU A 97 15.81 3.25 -6.77
C LEU A 97 14.73 3.03 -5.71
N VAL A 98 13.89 4.04 -5.45
CA VAL A 98 12.81 3.93 -4.47
C VAL A 98 11.77 2.90 -4.91
N MET A 99 11.39 2.88 -6.19
CA MET A 99 10.46 1.86 -6.71
C MET A 99 11.04 0.45 -6.59
N PHE A 100 12.31 0.27 -6.95
CA PHE A 100 13.02 -1.00 -6.80
C PHE A 100 13.04 -1.45 -5.33
N PHE A 101 13.47 -0.58 -4.41
CA PHE A 101 13.53 -0.93 -2.99
C PHE A 101 12.13 -1.17 -2.39
N THR A 102 11.09 -0.50 -2.88
CA THR A 102 9.70 -0.77 -2.48
C THR A 102 9.33 -2.22 -2.77
N VAL A 103 9.53 -2.67 -4.01
CA VAL A 103 9.14 -4.03 -4.42
C VAL A 103 10.11 -5.09 -3.90
N PHE A 104 11.39 -4.74 -3.74
CA PHE A 104 12.39 -5.62 -3.14
C PHE A 104 12.13 -5.83 -1.64
N SER A 105 11.71 -4.78 -0.92
CA SER A 105 11.31 -4.90 0.48
C SER A 105 10.09 -5.82 0.62
N MET A 106 9.07 -5.66 -0.23
CA MET A 106 7.92 -6.58 -0.26
C MET A 106 8.37 -8.03 -0.50
N LEU A 107 9.30 -8.25 -1.45
CA LEU A 107 9.84 -9.57 -1.72
C LEU A 107 10.54 -10.18 -0.50
N ILE A 108 11.40 -9.42 0.16
CA ILE A 108 12.09 -9.86 1.38
C ILE A 108 11.08 -10.27 2.45
N PHE A 109 10.09 -9.41 2.73
CA PHE A 109 9.08 -9.67 3.75
C PHE A 109 8.12 -10.81 3.41
N THR A 110 7.99 -11.15 2.13
CA THR A 110 7.18 -12.29 1.67
C THR A 110 7.98 -13.59 1.70
N VAL A 111 9.21 -13.58 1.17
CA VAL A 111 10.01 -14.80 0.95
C VAL A 111 10.69 -15.27 2.21
N VAL A 112 11.28 -14.37 3.01
CA VAL A 112 12.08 -14.75 4.19
C VAL A 112 11.28 -15.60 5.18
N PRO A 113 10.03 -15.24 5.58
CA PRO A 113 9.20 -16.07 6.45
C PRO A 113 8.91 -17.48 5.90
N VAL A 114 8.98 -17.66 4.58
CA VAL A 114 8.69 -18.94 3.92
C VAL A 114 9.92 -19.83 3.84
N VAL A 115 11.10 -19.24 3.60
CA VAL A 115 12.35 -20.01 3.37
C VAL A 115 13.18 -20.19 4.64
N VAL A 116 13.02 -19.32 5.64
CA VAL A 116 13.76 -19.38 6.91
C VAL A 116 12.90 -20.02 7.98
N LYS A 117 13.42 -21.06 8.63
CA LYS A 117 12.80 -21.66 9.81
C LYS A 117 13.10 -20.80 11.04
N PHE A 118 12.17 -19.95 11.40
CA PHE A 118 12.27 -19.14 12.60
C PHE A 118 11.92 -19.96 13.85
N SER A 119 12.71 -19.82 14.90
CA SER A 119 12.36 -20.36 16.22
C SER A 119 11.15 -19.62 16.80
N PHE A 120 10.37 -20.32 17.62
CA PHE A 120 9.36 -19.70 18.46
C PHE A 120 10.01 -18.77 19.49
N ILE A 121 9.46 -17.56 19.63
CA ILE A 121 9.81 -16.63 20.71
C ILE A 121 9.02 -17.01 21.96
N THR A 122 7.75 -17.37 21.77
CA THR A 122 6.91 -18.00 22.78
C THR A 122 6.12 -19.13 22.12
N PRO A 123 5.48 -20.04 22.88
CA PRO A 123 4.62 -21.10 22.30
C PRO A 123 3.49 -20.58 21.40
N TRP A 124 3.19 -19.27 21.46
CA TRP A 124 2.10 -18.60 20.75
C TRP A 124 2.60 -17.58 19.72
N PHE A 125 3.92 -17.44 19.56
CA PHE A 125 4.52 -16.39 18.75
C PHE A 125 5.77 -16.89 18.04
N GLY A 126 5.60 -17.24 16.77
CA GLY A 126 6.70 -17.62 15.88
C GLY A 126 7.59 -16.43 15.53
N GLY A 127 8.89 -16.67 15.33
CA GLY A 127 9.80 -15.60 14.88
C GLY A 127 9.47 -15.09 13.47
N ASP A 128 8.81 -15.90 12.63
CA ASP A 128 8.29 -15.51 11.33
C ASP A 128 7.16 -14.47 11.46
N THR A 129 6.32 -14.62 12.49
CA THR A 129 5.26 -13.66 12.84
C THR A 129 5.88 -12.35 13.31
N LEU A 130 6.93 -12.38 14.16
CA LEU A 130 7.68 -11.18 14.52
C LEU A 130 8.29 -10.51 13.29
N TYR A 131 8.86 -11.28 12.37
CA TYR A 131 9.45 -10.75 11.15
C TYR A 131 8.40 -10.03 10.30
N ARG A 132 7.22 -10.65 10.11
CA ARG A 132 6.09 -10.07 9.39
C ARG A 132 5.53 -8.82 10.07
N LEU A 133 5.63 -8.68 11.39
CA LEU A 133 5.22 -7.46 12.10
C LEU A 133 5.93 -6.22 11.56
N PHE A 134 7.19 -6.37 11.11
CA PHE A 134 7.98 -5.26 10.59
C PHE A 134 7.65 -4.89 9.14
N ASP A 135 6.96 -5.72 8.36
CA ASP A 135 6.69 -5.45 6.93
C ASP A 135 6.13 -4.03 6.70
N PRO A 136 4.99 -3.63 7.31
CA PRO A 136 4.42 -2.31 7.06
C PRO A 136 5.34 -1.16 7.48
N LEU A 137 6.26 -1.37 8.41
CA LEU A 137 7.21 -0.34 8.86
C LEU A 137 8.25 0.01 7.78
N PHE A 138 8.49 -0.90 6.82
CA PHE A 138 9.39 -0.67 5.70
C PHE A 138 8.62 -0.42 4.40
N THR A 139 7.63 -1.26 4.09
CA THR A 139 6.95 -1.20 2.78
C THR A 139 6.06 0.02 2.64
N LEU A 140 5.38 0.49 3.70
CA LEU A 140 4.53 1.67 3.62
C LEU A 140 5.32 2.97 3.43
N PRO A 141 6.38 3.28 4.20
CA PRO A 141 7.19 4.46 3.94
C PRO A 141 7.79 4.47 2.53
N LEU A 142 8.22 3.32 2.03
CA LEU A 142 8.77 3.20 0.67
C LEU A 142 7.69 3.49 -0.40
N ASN A 143 6.48 2.94 -0.26
CA ASN A 143 5.36 3.28 -1.14
C ASN A 143 5.01 4.78 -1.08
N TRP A 144 5.02 5.35 0.13
CA TRP A 144 4.79 6.78 0.30
C TRP A 144 5.89 7.60 -0.38
N PHE A 145 7.15 7.20 -0.33
CA PHE A 145 8.25 7.89 -1.03
C PHE A 145 8.12 7.84 -2.55
N VAL A 146 7.51 6.80 -3.11
CA VAL A 146 7.15 6.80 -4.54
C VAL A 146 6.09 7.88 -4.80
N LEU A 147 5.03 7.93 -3.99
CA LEU A 147 3.96 8.94 -4.14
C LEU A 147 4.48 10.37 -3.93
N ALA A 148 5.31 10.59 -2.90
CA ALA A 148 5.83 11.89 -2.51
C ALA A 148 6.71 12.55 -3.59
N GLN A 149 7.25 11.75 -4.52
CA GLN A 149 8.01 12.23 -5.67
C GLN A 149 7.13 12.64 -6.87
N ALA A 150 5.82 12.39 -6.84
CA ALA A 150 4.94 12.78 -7.93
C ALA A 150 4.83 14.31 -8.02
N GLU A 151 4.82 14.86 -9.24
CA GLU A 151 4.74 16.31 -9.46
C GLU A 151 3.51 16.94 -8.81
N VAL A 152 2.37 16.25 -8.84
CA VAL A 152 1.13 16.69 -8.20
C VAL A 152 1.29 16.90 -6.69
N ILE A 153 2.17 16.11 -6.05
CA ILE A 153 2.45 16.21 -4.61
C ILE A 153 3.47 17.31 -4.33
N VAL A 154 4.53 17.40 -5.14
CA VAL A 154 5.63 18.35 -4.95
C VAL A 154 5.23 19.78 -5.31
N TYR A 155 4.71 19.99 -6.53
CA TYR A 155 4.45 21.32 -7.08
C TYR A 155 3.00 21.78 -6.90
N GLY A 156 2.13 20.89 -6.41
CA GLY A 156 0.70 21.14 -6.34
C GLY A 156 0.03 20.90 -7.69
N GLY A 157 -1.00 20.07 -7.70
CA GLY A 157 -1.87 19.87 -8.86
C GLY A 157 -2.97 20.91 -8.97
N ASN A 158 -4.08 20.53 -9.60
CA ASN A 158 -5.25 21.40 -9.70
C ASN A 158 -5.79 21.78 -8.29
N PRO A 159 -5.90 23.07 -7.93
CA PRO A 159 -6.38 23.49 -6.61
C PRO A 159 -7.86 23.18 -6.37
N ARG A 160 -8.66 22.96 -7.42
CA ARG A 160 -10.08 22.57 -7.35
C ARG A 160 -10.29 21.32 -8.20
N PHE A 161 -9.71 20.22 -7.75
CA PHE A 161 -9.77 18.95 -8.46
C PHE A 161 -11.07 18.20 -8.19
N TRP A 162 -11.48 18.13 -6.93
CA TRP A 162 -12.74 17.52 -6.51
C TRP A 162 -13.47 18.46 -5.56
N GLY A 163 -14.33 19.32 -6.12
CA GLY A 163 -14.96 20.42 -5.38
C GLY A 163 -13.91 21.38 -4.85
N ASN A 164 -13.83 21.52 -3.51
CA ASN A 164 -12.86 22.38 -2.83
C ASN A 164 -11.54 21.69 -2.51
N LEU A 165 -11.38 20.40 -2.84
CA LEU A 165 -10.15 19.66 -2.57
C LEU A 165 -9.16 19.84 -3.71
N SER A 166 -7.91 20.14 -3.34
CA SER A 166 -6.79 20.13 -4.28
C SER A 166 -6.48 18.71 -4.73
N GLU A 167 -5.92 18.56 -5.92
CA GLU A 167 -5.52 17.28 -6.46
C GLU A 167 -4.49 16.56 -5.57
N ARG A 168 -3.56 17.31 -4.97
CA ARG A 168 -2.61 16.80 -3.97
C ARG A 168 -3.34 16.18 -2.79
N THR A 169 -4.34 16.89 -2.25
CA THR A 169 -5.15 16.42 -1.12
C THR A 169 -5.88 15.14 -1.48
N VAL A 170 -6.49 15.08 -2.67
CA VAL A 170 -7.21 13.89 -3.15
C VAL A 170 -6.25 12.70 -3.31
N CYS A 171 -5.10 12.88 -3.95
CA CYS A 171 -4.11 11.81 -4.12
C CYS A 171 -3.63 11.26 -2.77
N SER A 172 -3.29 12.14 -1.82
CA SER A 172 -2.88 11.74 -0.47
C SER A 172 -4.00 11.02 0.28
N LEU A 173 -5.23 11.52 0.21
CA LEU A 173 -6.36 10.90 0.92
C LEU A 173 -6.62 9.48 0.41
N ILE A 174 -6.67 9.29 -0.91
CA ILE A 174 -6.90 7.97 -1.50
C ILE A 174 -5.75 7.02 -1.12
N PHE A 175 -4.50 7.49 -1.13
CA PHE A 175 -3.36 6.69 -0.66
C PHE A 175 -3.49 6.29 0.81
N PHE A 176 -3.80 7.23 1.70
CA PHE A 176 -3.92 6.95 3.14
C PHE A 176 -5.09 6.01 3.47
N ILE A 177 -6.19 6.06 2.71
CA ILE A 177 -7.26 5.06 2.83
C ILE A 177 -6.72 3.68 2.47
N GLY A 178 -6.00 3.54 1.35
CA GLY A 178 -5.37 2.28 0.96
C GLY A 178 -4.38 1.77 2.00
N ALA A 179 -3.52 2.66 2.53
CA ALA A 179 -2.56 2.34 3.57
C ALA A 179 -3.24 1.89 4.88
N ALA A 180 -4.33 2.56 5.28
CA ALA A 180 -5.09 2.17 6.46
C ALA A 180 -5.72 0.78 6.31
N ILE A 181 -6.27 0.47 5.14
CA ILE A 181 -6.83 -0.86 4.85
C ILE A 181 -5.71 -1.92 4.83
N TYR A 182 -4.57 -1.61 4.22
CA TYR A 182 -3.39 -2.48 4.18
C TYR A 182 -2.91 -2.85 5.58
N VAL A 183 -2.70 -1.84 6.46
CA VAL A 183 -2.24 -2.06 7.84
C VAL A 183 -3.26 -2.86 8.65
N GLN A 184 -4.56 -2.56 8.51
CA GLN A 184 -5.60 -3.30 9.22
C GLN A 184 -5.67 -4.76 8.76
N GLY A 185 -5.64 -5.00 7.45
CA GLY A 185 -5.61 -6.36 6.90
C GLY A 185 -4.38 -7.14 7.38
N HIS A 186 -3.20 -6.50 7.37
CA HIS A 186 -1.96 -7.09 7.89
C HIS A 186 -2.05 -7.42 9.39
N GLY A 187 -2.59 -6.50 10.19
CA GLY A 187 -2.77 -6.71 11.63
C GLY A 187 -3.75 -7.83 11.96
N ILE A 188 -4.86 -7.93 11.21
CA ILE A 188 -5.82 -9.04 11.33
C ILE A 188 -5.17 -10.36 10.94
N HIS A 189 -4.46 -10.40 9.80
CA HIS A 189 -3.75 -11.59 9.34
C HIS A 189 -2.74 -12.07 10.39
N LEU A 190 -1.92 -11.15 10.92
CA LEU A 190 -0.92 -11.48 11.93
C LEU A 190 -1.56 -11.98 13.23
N SER A 191 -2.63 -11.32 13.67
CA SER A 191 -3.36 -11.71 14.88
C SER A 191 -3.98 -13.10 14.72
N ALA A 192 -4.60 -13.38 13.57
CA ALA A 192 -5.18 -14.68 13.25
C ALA A 192 -4.11 -15.79 13.26
N ALA A 193 -2.93 -15.53 12.67
CA ALA A 193 -1.81 -16.48 12.71
C ALA A 193 -1.34 -16.76 14.15
N MET A 194 -1.23 -15.72 15.00
CA MET A 194 -0.89 -15.88 16.42
C MET A 194 -1.91 -16.70 17.21
N PHE A 195 -3.21 -16.60 16.87
CA PHE A 195 -4.25 -17.42 17.49
C PHE A 195 -4.30 -18.85 16.94
N LYS A 196 -3.99 -19.03 15.65
CA LYS A 196 -4.06 -20.33 14.97
C LYS A 196 -2.99 -21.31 15.47
N HIS A 197 -1.73 -20.90 15.51
CA HIS A 197 -0.61 -21.81 15.80
C HIS A 197 -0.71 -22.55 17.15
N PRO A 198 -1.13 -21.92 18.25
CA PRO A 198 -1.35 -22.66 19.50
C PRO A 198 -2.41 -23.74 19.40
N ILE A 199 -3.49 -23.48 18.65
CA ILE A 199 -4.58 -24.42 18.47
C ILE A 199 -4.12 -25.56 17.57
N GLU A 200 -3.34 -25.25 16.54
CA GLU A 200 -2.66 -26.22 15.68
C GLU A 200 -1.80 -27.19 16.51
N LEU A 201 -0.90 -26.64 17.33
CA LEU A 201 -0.03 -27.43 18.23
C LEU A 201 -0.83 -28.25 19.23
N PHE A 202 -1.91 -27.70 19.80
CA PHE A 202 -2.79 -28.44 20.70
C PHE A 202 -3.48 -29.60 19.98
N ASN A 203 -3.96 -29.37 18.76
CA ASN A 203 -4.67 -30.36 17.96
C ASN A 203 -3.75 -31.52 17.57
N GLU A 204 -2.53 -31.20 17.15
CA GLU A 204 -1.50 -32.19 16.80
C GLU A 204 -1.06 -33.02 18.02
N ALA A 205 -0.93 -32.38 19.19
CA ALA A 205 -0.52 -33.06 20.42
C ALA A 205 -1.62 -33.93 21.05
N ASN A 206 -2.90 -33.67 20.74
CA ASN A 206 -4.04 -34.33 21.40
C ASN A 206 -5.10 -34.83 20.40
N PRO A 207 -4.76 -35.72 19.45
CA PRO A 207 -5.66 -36.13 18.37
C PRO A 207 -6.97 -36.76 18.88
N ASP A 208 -6.91 -37.54 19.97
CA ASP A 208 -8.09 -38.18 20.56
C ASP A 208 -9.09 -37.15 21.12
N LEU A 209 -8.58 -36.07 21.74
CA LEU A 209 -9.43 -35.00 22.27
C LEU A 209 -10.07 -34.18 21.16
N VAL A 210 -9.36 -33.95 20.06
CA VAL A 210 -9.89 -33.29 18.86
C VAL A 210 -10.97 -34.14 18.20
N ALA A 211 -10.73 -35.45 18.07
CA ALA A 211 -11.72 -36.39 17.53
C ALA A 211 -13.00 -36.43 18.38
N ALA A 212 -12.87 -36.36 19.71
CA ALA A 212 -14.01 -36.29 20.62
C ALA A 212 -14.71 -34.91 20.63
N ASN A 213 -13.99 -33.84 20.30
CA ASN A 213 -14.48 -32.46 20.35
C ASN A 213 -14.14 -31.70 19.05
N PRO A 214 -14.94 -31.86 17.99
CA PRO A 214 -14.69 -31.22 16.68
C PRO A 214 -14.62 -29.69 16.71
N VAL A 215 -15.05 -29.06 17.80
CA VAL A 215 -14.95 -27.61 18.01
C VAL A 215 -13.52 -27.10 17.88
N PHE A 216 -12.50 -27.87 18.29
CA PHE A 216 -11.11 -27.44 18.18
C PHE A 216 -10.65 -27.28 16.72
N THR A 217 -11.05 -28.20 15.85
CA THR A 217 -10.84 -28.08 14.40
C THR A 217 -11.60 -26.89 13.83
N SER A 218 -12.84 -26.67 14.26
CA SER A 218 -13.64 -25.52 13.81
C SER A 218 -13.02 -24.18 14.21
N ILE A 219 -12.43 -24.06 15.41
CA ILE A 219 -11.75 -22.84 15.83
C ILE A 219 -10.49 -22.61 14.98
N TYR A 220 -9.69 -23.67 14.74
CA TYR A 220 -8.52 -23.60 13.86
C TYR A 220 -8.91 -23.12 12.46
N LEU A 221 -9.87 -23.77 11.81
CA LEU A 221 -10.33 -23.41 10.45
C LEU A 221 -10.95 -22.01 10.42
N ASN A 222 -11.62 -21.57 11.49
CA ASN A 222 -12.13 -20.21 11.57
C ASN A 222 -10.99 -19.18 11.58
N MET A 223 -9.93 -19.42 12.34
CA MET A 223 -8.76 -18.53 12.35
C MET A 223 -8.02 -18.56 11.01
N GLU A 224 -7.77 -19.74 10.46
CA GLU A 224 -7.03 -19.92 9.22
C GLU A 224 -7.82 -19.43 7.98
N ASP A 225 -8.98 -20.03 7.72
CA ASP A 225 -9.68 -19.80 6.46
C ASP A 225 -10.41 -18.46 6.45
N LEU A 226 -11.07 -18.09 7.55
CA LEU A 226 -11.86 -16.88 7.59
C LEU A 226 -11.00 -15.66 7.90
N TRP A 227 -10.34 -15.64 9.06
CA TRP A 227 -9.67 -14.43 9.53
C TRP A 227 -8.32 -14.18 8.85
N GLU A 228 -7.47 -15.20 8.73
CA GLU A 228 -6.17 -15.06 8.07
C GLU A 228 -6.34 -14.96 6.54
N HIS A 229 -6.92 -15.97 5.89
CA HIS A 229 -6.96 -16.05 4.44
C HIS A 229 -8.05 -15.19 3.78
N LYS A 230 -9.32 -15.25 4.23
CA LYS A 230 -10.41 -14.52 3.55
C LYS A 230 -10.52 -13.05 3.92
N ILE A 231 -10.31 -12.69 5.19
CA ILE A 231 -10.44 -11.30 5.65
C ILE A 231 -9.07 -10.61 5.61
N GLY A 232 -8.12 -11.06 6.41
CA GLY A 232 -6.82 -10.42 6.59
C GLY A 232 -6.07 -10.28 5.26
N HIS A 233 -5.88 -11.39 4.55
CA HIS A 233 -5.11 -11.39 3.31
C HIS A 233 -5.76 -10.56 2.19
N TYR A 234 -7.07 -10.68 1.97
CA TYR A 234 -7.75 -9.89 0.93
C TYR A 234 -7.83 -8.40 1.27
N MET A 235 -8.03 -8.03 2.54
CA MET A 235 -7.95 -6.63 2.96
C MET A 235 -6.55 -6.07 2.74
N TYR A 236 -5.52 -6.82 3.15
CA TYR A 236 -4.11 -6.47 2.96
C TYR A 236 -3.79 -6.26 1.46
N ALA A 237 -4.13 -7.25 0.62
CA ALA A 237 -3.92 -7.18 -0.82
C ALA A 237 -4.70 -6.04 -1.49
N PHE A 238 -5.96 -5.81 -1.09
CA PHE A 238 -6.78 -4.72 -1.58
C PHE A 238 -6.19 -3.35 -1.21
N GLY A 239 -5.74 -3.17 0.03
CA GLY A 239 -5.06 -1.95 0.46
C GLY A 239 -3.80 -1.67 -0.36
N GLY A 240 -2.99 -2.70 -0.61
CA GLY A 240 -1.81 -2.62 -1.48
C GLY A 240 -2.14 -2.23 -2.92
N ALA A 241 -3.17 -2.85 -3.50
CA ALA A 241 -3.68 -2.50 -4.82
C ALA A 241 -4.18 -1.05 -4.87
N TRP A 242 -4.90 -0.60 -3.84
CA TRP A 242 -5.44 0.75 -3.74
C TRP A 242 -4.34 1.83 -3.63
N MET A 243 -3.29 1.58 -2.84
CA MET A 243 -2.10 2.44 -2.81
C MET A 243 -1.44 2.52 -4.19
N THR A 244 -1.31 1.39 -4.88
CA THR A 244 -0.73 1.33 -6.24
C THR A 244 -1.55 2.15 -7.25
N TRP A 245 -2.88 2.06 -7.19
CA TRP A 245 -3.78 2.92 -7.97
C TRP A 245 -3.57 4.40 -7.67
N SER A 246 -3.43 4.76 -6.40
CA SER A 246 -3.18 6.13 -5.96
C SER A 246 -1.88 6.69 -6.52
N VAL A 247 -0.81 5.88 -6.51
CA VAL A 247 0.47 6.22 -7.12
C VAL A 247 0.31 6.41 -8.63
N CYS A 248 -0.30 5.47 -9.34
CA CYS A 248 -0.51 5.60 -10.79
C CYS A 248 -1.35 6.83 -11.14
N PHE A 249 -2.35 7.14 -10.32
CA PHE A 249 -3.18 8.32 -10.47
C PHE A 249 -2.37 9.62 -10.28
N ALA A 250 -1.48 9.67 -9.30
CA ALA A 250 -0.62 10.83 -9.07
C ALA A 250 0.37 11.08 -10.22
N TYR A 251 0.87 10.02 -10.88
CA TYR A 251 1.79 10.10 -12.02
C TYR A 251 1.10 10.16 -13.39
N ARG A 252 -0.23 10.22 -13.45
CA ARG A 252 -0.99 10.00 -14.69
C ARG A 252 -0.71 10.99 -15.82
N THR A 253 -0.31 12.21 -15.47
CA THR A 253 0.05 13.29 -16.43
C THR A 253 1.55 13.49 -16.57
N GLN A 254 2.35 12.98 -15.63
CA GLN A 254 3.80 13.23 -15.56
C GLN A 254 4.54 12.53 -16.70
N VAL A 255 5.39 13.28 -17.42
CA VAL A 255 6.24 12.78 -18.51
C VAL A 255 7.69 12.95 -18.11
N HIS A 256 8.44 11.84 -18.08
CA HIS A 256 9.87 11.83 -17.80
C HIS A 256 10.68 11.87 -19.11
N PRO A 257 11.93 12.36 -19.08
CA PRO A 257 12.90 12.07 -20.13
C PRO A 257 13.08 10.56 -20.35
N ARG A 258 13.65 10.19 -21.49
CA ARG A 258 13.99 8.80 -21.76
C ARG A 258 15.05 8.33 -20.75
N ILE A 259 14.93 7.10 -20.25
CA ILE A 259 15.95 6.54 -19.35
C ILE A 259 17.20 6.20 -20.18
N GLU A 260 18.25 7.01 -20.07
CA GLU A 260 19.52 6.79 -20.79
C GLU A 260 20.52 5.99 -19.95
N GLY A 261 20.66 6.33 -18.66
CA GLY A 261 21.59 5.65 -17.75
C GLY A 261 21.30 4.17 -17.55
N MET A 262 22.34 3.33 -17.70
CA MET A 262 22.24 1.87 -17.52
C MET A 262 21.83 1.47 -16.10
N GLY A 263 22.32 2.17 -15.07
CA GLY A 263 21.96 1.89 -13.68
C GLY A 263 20.46 2.09 -13.42
N THR A 264 19.91 3.24 -13.84
CA THR A 264 18.47 3.53 -13.76
C THR A 264 17.65 2.51 -14.53
N LEU A 265 18.07 2.13 -15.74
CA LEU A 265 17.40 1.12 -16.54
C LEU A 265 17.39 -0.25 -15.86
N ALA A 266 18.54 -0.67 -15.32
CA ALA A 266 18.68 -1.95 -14.65
C ALA A 266 17.78 -2.05 -13.41
N LEU A 267 17.77 -1.01 -12.56
CA LEU A 267 16.89 -0.93 -11.39
C LEU A 267 15.41 -0.98 -11.80
N TRP A 268 15.04 -0.21 -12.82
CA TRP A 268 13.66 -0.14 -13.30
C TRP A 268 13.18 -1.48 -13.87
N ILE A 269 13.96 -2.11 -14.76
CA ILE A 269 13.63 -3.43 -15.33
C ILE A 269 13.59 -4.51 -14.25
N THR A 270 14.58 -4.55 -13.35
CA THR A 270 14.62 -5.55 -12.27
C THR A 270 13.41 -5.40 -11.36
N GLY A 271 13.05 -4.17 -10.98
CA GLY A 271 11.86 -3.91 -10.19
C GLY A 271 10.57 -4.36 -10.89
N ILE A 272 10.45 -4.15 -12.21
CA ILE A 272 9.31 -4.64 -13.02
C ILE A 272 9.16 -6.16 -12.89
N PHE A 273 10.26 -6.90 -13.09
CA PHE A 273 10.23 -8.35 -12.99
C PHE A 273 9.89 -8.81 -11.58
N VAL A 274 10.54 -8.24 -10.56
CA VAL A 274 10.28 -8.59 -9.15
C VAL A 274 8.82 -8.34 -8.79
N TYR A 275 8.26 -7.18 -9.16
CA TYR A 275 6.87 -6.86 -8.86
C TYR A 275 5.88 -7.74 -9.62
N GLY A 276 6.13 -8.01 -10.92
CA GLY A 276 5.31 -8.92 -11.70
C GLY A 276 5.32 -10.35 -11.14
N LEU A 277 6.48 -10.84 -10.70
CA LEU A 277 6.61 -12.14 -10.05
C LEU A 277 5.92 -12.17 -8.69
N LEU A 278 5.96 -11.09 -7.91
CA LEU A 278 5.21 -10.97 -6.65
C LEU A 278 3.71 -11.07 -6.88
N LEU A 279 3.17 -10.32 -7.85
CA LEU A 279 1.74 -10.38 -8.19
C LEU A 279 1.31 -11.78 -8.61
N ALA A 280 2.10 -12.45 -9.47
CA ALA A 280 1.81 -13.82 -9.87
C ALA A 280 1.95 -14.81 -8.72
N GLY A 281 3.00 -14.67 -7.89
CA GLY A 281 3.25 -15.52 -6.73
C GLY A 281 2.10 -15.46 -5.73
N VAL A 282 1.62 -14.26 -5.40
CA VAL A 282 0.43 -14.08 -4.55
C VAL A 282 -0.79 -14.72 -5.20
N ALA A 283 -1.05 -14.47 -6.49
CA ALA A 283 -2.20 -15.08 -7.17
C ALA A 283 -2.18 -16.62 -7.15
N ILE A 284 -0.99 -17.22 -7.27
CA ILE A 284 -0.81 -18.68 -7.26
C ILE A 284 -0.90 -19.26 -5.85
N GLU A 285 -0.43 -18.53 -4.83
CA GLU A 285 -0.35 -19.05 -3.46
C GLU A 285 -1.74 -19.21 -2.82
N PHE A 286 -2.66 -18.28 -3.08
CA PHE A 286 -3.90 -18.18 -2.30
C PHE A 286 -5.10 -18.92 -2.89
N PRO A 287 -6.01 -19.42 -2.02
CA PRO A 287 -7.32 -19.91 -2.45
C PRO A 287 -8.08 -18.82 -3.21
N TYR A 288 -8.54 -19.15 -4.41
CA TYR A 288 -9.16 -18.22 -5.36
C TYR A 288 -8.26 -17.06 -5.84
N GLY A 289 -6.97 -17.06 -5.47
CA GLY A 289 -6.01 -16.02 -5.81
C GLY A 289 -5.85 -15.85 -7.32
N LEU A 290 -5.92 -16.93 -8.10
CA LEU A 290 -5.81 -16.88 -9.57
C LEU A 290 -6.95 -16.09 -10.20
N TYR A 291 -8.19 -16.23 -9.71
CA TYR A 291 -9.34 -15.48 -10.22
C TYR A 291 -9.17 -13.99 -9.92
N VAL A 292 -8.82 -13.66 -8.68
CA VAL A 292 -8.66 -12.28 -8.22
C VAL A 292 -7.46 -11.61 -8.91
N GLY A 293 -6.36 -12.34 -9.02
CA GLY A 293 -5.13 -11.93 -9.71
C GLY A 293 -5.38 -11.66 -11.19
N LEU A 294 -6.06 -12.56 -11.90
CA LEU A 294 -6.45 -12.35 -13.31
C LEU A 294 -7.30 -11.10 -13.49
N VAL A 295 -8.35 -10.95 -12.70
CA VAL A 295 -9.22 -9.77 -12.76
C VAL A 295 -8.41 -8.50 -12.52
N TYR A 296 -7.55 -8.50 -11.50
CA TYR A 296 -6.70 -7.36 -11.18
C TYR A 296 -5.75 -7.02 -12.34
N VAL A 297 -4.92 -7.96 -12.81
CA VAL A 297 -3.92 -7.66 -13.86
C VAL A 297 -4.58 -7.29 -15.19
N CYS A 298 -5.74 -7.88 -15.51
CA CYS A 298 -6.47 -7.55 -16.74
C CYS A 298 -7.11 -6.16 -16.64
N VAL A 299 -7.87 -5.87 -15.58
CA VAL A 299 -8.56 -4.57 -15.44
C VAL A 299 -7.55 -3.44 -15.24
N PHE A 300 -6.61 -3.61 -14.32
CA PHE A 300 -5.61 -2.58 -14.03
C PHE A 300 -4.62 -2.41 -15.18
N GLY A 301 -4.10 -3.51 -15.73
CA GLY A 301 -3.21 -3.49 -16.89
C GLY A 301 -3.87 -2.87 -18.11
N THR A 302 -5.15 -3.15 -18.37
CA THR A 302 -5.90 -2.51 -19.47
C THR A 302 -6.07 -1.02 -19.24
N ALA A 303 -6.45 -0.59 -18.03
CA ALA A 303 -6.59 0.83 -17.70
C ALA A 303 -5.26 1.61 -17.90
N LEU A 304 -4.14 1.05 -17.44
CA LEU A 304 -2.81 1.62 -17.63
C LEU A 304 -2.41 1.61 -19.11
N GLY A 305 -2.66 0.51 -19.83
CA GLY A 305 -2.38 0.38 -21.26
C GLY A 305 -3.12 1.43 -22.09
N ILE A 306 -4.41 1.63 -21.85
CA ILE A 306 -5.22 2.67 -22.48
C ILE A 306 -4.63 4.06 -22.16
N ALA A 307 -4.29 4.34 -20.90
CA ALA A 307 -3.71 5.62 -20.51
C ALA A 307 -2.37 5.89 -21.23
N LEU A 308 -1.52 4.88 -21.36
CA LEU A 308 -0.22 4.97 -22.05
C LEU A 308 -0.37 5.15 -23.57
N VAL A 309 -1.29 4.43 -24.20
CA VAL A 309 -1.58 4.54 -25.64
C VAL A 309 -2.15 5.93 -25.97
N ARG A 310 -3.13 6.40 -25.20
CA ARG A 310 -3.73 7.74 -25.40
C ARG A 310 -2.72 8.88 -25.27
N ARG A 311 -1.64 8.66 -24.51
CA ARG A 311 -0.54 9.62 -24.34
C ARG A 311 0.56 9.49 -25.40
N GLY A 312 0.50 8.50 -26.30
CA GLY A 312 1.52 8.29 -27.34
C GLY A 312 2.89 7.87 -26.81
N ILE A 313 2.96 7.37 -25.57
CA ILE A 313 4.21 7.02 -24.88
C ILE A 313 4.30 5.53 -24.52
N PHE A 314 3.37 4.72 -24.99
CA PHE A 314 3.31 3.28 -24.69
C PHE A 314 4.64 2.56 -24.93
N TRP A 315 5.21 2.72 -26.13
CA TRP A 315 6.49 2.10 -26.54
C TRP A 315 7.72 2.91 -26.15
N SER A 316 7.55 3.98 -25.37
CA SER A 316 8.67 4.81 -24.96
C SER A 316 9.50 4.12 -23.88
N ARG A 317 10.79 4.45 -23.79
CA ARG A 317 11.67 3.92 -22.74
C ARG A 317 11.62 4.83 -21.51
N GLY A 318 10.64 4.60 -20.63
CA GLY A 318 10.53 5.25 -19.33
C GLY A 318 9.87 6.63 -19.33
N ARG A 319 9.28 7.10 -20.44
CA ARG A 319 8.66 8.45 -20.45
C ARG A 319 7.42 8.55 -19.56
N ALA A 320 6.80 7.43 -19.19
CA ALA A 320 5.87 7.37 -18.07
C ALA A 320 6.34 6.28 -17.11
N MET A 321 7.55 6.46 -16.59
CA MET A 321 8.31 5.50 -15.79
C MET A 321 7.45 4.70 -14.80
N VAL A 322 6.60 5.38 -14.01
CA VAL A 322 5.75 4.74 -13.00
C VAL A 322 4.60 3.95 -13.63
N LEU A 323 3.84 4.54 -14.56
CA LEU A 323 2.72 3.83 -15.22
C LEU A 323 3.22 2.64 -16.03
N GLN A 324 4.33 2.81 -16.76
CA GLN A 324 4.97 1.74 -17.53
C GLN A 324 5.50 0.65 -16.61
N PHE A 325 6.07 0.99 -15.46
CA PHE A 325 6.51 0.00 -14.46
C PHE A 325 5.35 -0.92 -14.06
N TYR A 326 4.24 -0.34 -13.62
CA TYR A 326 3.09 -1.13 -13.16
C TYR A 326 2.40 -1.87 -14.31
N PHE A 327 2.29 -1.27 -15.50
CA PHE A 327 1.74 -1.92 -16.68
C PHE A 327 2.56 -3.14 -17.10
N ILE A 328 3.88 -2.99 -17.26
CA ILE A 328 4.75 -4.09 -17.69
C ILE A 328 4.79 -5.17 -16.61
N SER A 329 4.74 -4.80 -15.32
CA SER A 329 4.64 -5.77 -14.24
C SER A 329 3.34 -6.57 -14.29
N CYS A 330 2.20 -5.93 -14.57
CA CYS A 330 0.92 -6.64 -14.81
C CYS A 330 1.04 -7.61 -15.98
N PHE A 331 1.76 -7.23 -17.05
CA PHE A 331 1.99 -8.10 -18.19
C PHE A 331 2.87 -9.31 -17.84
N VAL A 332 3.96 -9.11 -17.09
CA VAL A 332 4.80 -10.19 -16.56
C VAL A 332 3.97 -11.12 -15.67
N ALA A 333 3.18 -10.57 -14.75
CA ALA A 333 2.31 -11.35 -13.88
C ALA A 333 1.29 -12.18 -14.68
N LEU A 334 0.65 -11.57 -15.69
CA LEU A 334 -0.31 -12.25 -16.56
C LEU A 334 0.32 -13.44 -17.30
N ILE A 335 1.54 -13.28 -17.84
CA ILE A 335 2.25 -14.38 -18.50
C ILE A 335 2.45 -15.55 -17.54
N VAL A 336 2.95 -15.28 -16.32
CA VAL A 336 3.22 -16.32 -15.33
C VAL A 336 1.92 -17.01 -14.87
N ILE A 337 0.86 -16.24 -14.63
CA ILE A 337 -0.47 -16.78 -14.28
C ILE A 337 -1.02 -17.66 -15.40
N VAL A 338 -0.91 -17.26 -16.67
CA VAL A 338 -1.37 -18.06 -17.81
C VAL A 338 -0.56 -19.36 -17.94
N ILE A 339 0.77 -19.30 -17.76
CA ILE A 339 1.62 -20.51 -17.76
C ILE A 339 1.21 -21.45 -16.62
N TRP A 340 0.94 -20.91 -15.43
CA TRP A 340 0.46 -21.70 -14.30
C TRP A 340 -0.87 -22.39 -14.61
N ILE A 341 -1.86 -21.65 -15.11
CA ILE A 341 -3.18 -22.18 -15.47
C ILE A 341 -3.09 -23.22 -16.57
N ALA A 342 -2.23 -23.01 -17.59
CA ALA A 342 -2.03 -23.98 -18.65
C ALA A 342 -1.46 -25.32 -18.12
N ARG A 343 -0.65 -25.28 -17.05
CA ARG A 343 0.01 -26.45 -16.47
C ARG A 343 -0.82 -27.15 -15.37
N PHE A 344 -1.45 -26.37 -14.50
CA PHE A 344 -2.08 -26.87 -13.27
C PHE A 344 -3.58 -26.53 -13.17
N GLY A 345 -4.15 -25.83 -14.16
CA GLY A 345 -5.51 -25.32 -14.09
C GLY A 345 -5.67 -24.19 -13.08
N PHE A 346 -6.89 -23.99 -12.57
CA PHE A 346 -7.22 -22.94 -11.59
C PHE A 346 -6.88 -23.33 -10.14
N GLN A 347 -5.93 -24.24 -9.95
CA GLN A 347 -5.50 -24.71 -8.64
C GLN A 347 -4.49 -23.75 -8.02
N ASN A 348 -4.59 -23.51 -6.71
CA ASN A 348 -3.53 -22.82 -5.98
C ASN A 348 -2.30 -23.74 -5.82
N ARG A 349 -1.18 -23.20 -5.29
CA ARG A 349 0.05 -23.97 -5.07
C ARG A 349 -0.18 -25.24 -4.24
N LYS A 350 -0.91 -25.12 -3.12
CA LYS A 350 -1.14 -26.23 -2.18
C LYS A 350 -1.92 -27.37 -2.84
N GLU A 351 -2.94 -27.04 -3.63
CA GLU A 351 -3.76 -28.00 -4.37
C GLU A 351 -2.96 -28.69 -5.50
N ALA A 352 -2.14 -27.93 -6.24
CA ALA A 352 -1.43 -28.43 -7.40
C ALA A 352 -0.25 -29.36 -7.07
N ILE A 353 0.44 -29.10 -5.95
CA ILE A 353 1.65 -29.84 -5.56
C ILE A 353 1.34 -30.88 -4.46
N GLY A 354 0.17 -30.81 -3.84
CA GLY A 354 -0.20 -31.58 -2.66
C GLY A 354 0.53 -31.08 -1.40
N ASN A 355 0.03 -31.42 -0.21
CA ASN A 355 0.64 -31.08 1.09
C ASN A 355 1.98 -31.80 1.36
N GLY A 356 2.71 -32.19 0.31
CA GLY A 356 3.91 -33.01 0.37
C GLY A 356 5.20 -32.23 0.60
N ILE A 357 5.20 -31.25 1.50
CA ILE A 357 6.40 -30.69 2.13
C ILE A 357 6.09 -30.38 3.59
#